data_AF-M6UDK5-F1
#
_entry.id   AF-M6UDK5-F1
#
_cell.length_a   1.000
_cell.length_b   1.000
_cell.length_c   1.000
_cell.angle_alpha   90.00
_cell.angle_beta   90.00
_cell.angle_gamma   90.00
#
_symmetry.space_group_name_H-M   'P 1'
#
loop_
_entity.id
_entity.type
_entity.pdbx_description
1 polymer ?
#
loop_
_entity_poly.entity_id
_entity_poly.type
_entity_poly.pdbx_seq_one_letter_code
_entity_poly.pdbx_strand_id
1 'polypeptide(L)'
;MLHLRNLEEIFLDHWVQGAENIFGLKKLKNVSLRGCASENLKGMMDWIDLKHLWLHGGKITSLAGIPTTIKSLRLTRIPNIRSLDGLSSCSSLLDLRVDSCKKIISLNGIENCIALNILSMIGLKLESLEPIRNLNSLEYVVFAGNTLILDGVDVLYSLPLLRDVIVPKHSNLDLSQFPEGCNVRVVGSR
;
A
#
# COMPACT_ATOMS: atom_id res chain seq x y z
N MET A 1 -11.76 -22.04 -18.98
CA MET A 1 -11.62 -21.69 -17.54
C MET A 1 -12.45 -22.53 -16.56
N LEU A 2 -13.32 -23.46 -17.01
CA LEU A 2 -14.07 -24.35 -16.09
C LEU A 2 -13.18 -25.19 -15.16
N HIS A 3 -11.90 -25.36 -15.51
CA HIS A 3 -10.93 -26.18 -14.76
C HIS A 3 -10.17 -25.47 -13.63
N LEU A 4 -10.25 -24.13 -13.51
CA LEU A 4 -9.46 -23.36 -12.52
C LEU A 4 -10.29 -22.85 -11.34
N ARG A 5 -11.48 -23.40 -11.09
CA ARG A 5 -12.42 -22.93 -10.04
C ARG A 5 -11.88 -23.05 -8.61
N ASN A 6 -10.84 -23.86 -8.40
CA ASN A 6 -10.18 -24.03 -7.11
C ASN A 6 -8.85 -23.29 -7.00
N LEU A 7 -8.50 -22.45 -7.97
CA LEU A 7 -7.25 -21.71 -7.95
C LEU A 7 -7.25 -20.70 -6.80
N GLU A 8 -6.24 -20.81 -5.93
CA GLU A 8 -6.05 -19.90 -4.80
C GLU A 8 -4.97 -18.85 -5.06
N GLU A 9 -4.08 -19.10 -6.03
CA GLU A 9 -2.95 -18.22 -6.31
C GLU A 9 -2.80 -17.99 -7.80
N ILE A 10 -2.49 -16.76 -8.18
CA ILE A 10 -2.18 -16.41 -9.57
C ILE A 10 -1.10 -15.35 -9.63
N PHE A 11 -0.08 -15.60 -10.46
CA PHE A 11 1.04 -14.70 -10.69
C PHE A 11 1.18 -14.48 -12.19
N LEU A 12 0.80 -13.29 -12.65
CA LEU A 12 0.97 -12.86 -14.04
C LEU A 12 2.12 -11.85 -14.11
N ASP A 13 3.23 -12.24 -14.71
CA ASP A 13 4.42 -11.41 -14.92
C ASP A 13 4.27 -10.43 -16.10
N HIS A 14 3.22 -10.61 -16.89
CA HIS A 14 2.68 -9.67 -17.88
C HIS A 14 1.17 -9.91 -18.08
N TRP A 15 0.44 -8.89 -18.50
CA TRP A 15 -0.98 -9.01 -18.80
C TRP A 15 -1.17 -9.64 -20.18
N VAL A 16 -2.02 -10.66 -20.25
CA VAL A 16 -2.41 -11.32 -21.51
C VAL A 16 -3.84 -10.95 -21.86
N GLN A 17 -4.11 -10.75 -23.15
CA GLN A 17 -5.45 -10.45 -23.63
C GLN A 17 -6.43 -11.57 -23.22
N GLY A 18 -7.55 -11.20 -22.59
CA GLY A 18 -8.54 -12.16 -22.10
C GLY A 18 -8.29 -12.65 -20.67
N ALA A 19 -7.24 -12.19 -19.98
CA ALA A 19 -6.98 -12.50 -18.58
C ALA A 19 -8.04 -11.92 -17.61
N GLU A 20 -8.95 -11.06 -18.05
CA GLU A 20 -10.08 -10.54 -17.27
C GLU A 20 -10.97 -11.68 -16.74
N ASN A 21 -10.86 -12.82 -17.38
CA ASN A 21 -11.56 -14.04 -17.04
C ASN A 21 -11.22 -14.53 -15.59
N ILE A 22 -10.04 -14.21 -15.05
CA ILE A 22 -9.63 -14.53 -13.68
C ILE A 22 -10.45 -13.79 -12.61
N PHE A 23 -11.14 -12.70 -12.99
CA PHE A 23 -11.95 -11.90 -12.07
C PHE A 23 -13.14 -12.69 -11.50
N GLY A 24 -13.60 -13.74 -12.17
CA GLY A 24 -14.64 -14.64 -11.68
C GLY A 24 -14.15 -15.77 -10.76
N LEU A 25 -12.85 -15.84 -10.43
CA LEU A 25 -12.27 -16.92 -9.61
C LEU A 25 -12.41 -16.59 -8.10
N LYS A 26 -13.40 -17.20 -7.46
CA LYS A 26 -13.81 -16.84 -6.09
C LYS A 26 -12.90 -17.31 -4.96
N LYS A 27 -12.00 -18.27 -5.24
CA LYS A 27 -11.10 -18.85 -4.23
C LYS A 27 -9.72 -18.21 -4.19
N LEU A 28 -9.49 -17.15 -4.97
CA LEU A 28 -8.19 -16.47 -5.00
C LEU A 28 -7.88 -15.81 -3.66
N LYS A 29 -6.70 -16.12 -3.14
CA LYS A 29 -6.11 -15.60 -1.90
C LYS A 29 -4.87 -14.76 -2.19
N ASN A 30 -4.05 -15.18 -3.14
CA ASN A 30 -2.76 -14.55 -3.47
C ASN A 30 -2.73 -14.17 -4.95
N VAL A 31 -2.73 -12.88 -5.25
CA VAL A 31 -2.82 -12.39 -6.62
C VAL A 31 -1.68 -11.42 -6.89
N SER A 32 -0.91 -11.67 -7.94
CA SER A 32 0.08 -10.73 -8.47
C SER A 32 -0.18 -10.47 -9.94
N LEU A 33 -0.43 -9.21 -10.31
CA LEU A 33 -0.72 -8.81 -11.68
C LEU A 33 0.27 -7.74 -12.13
N ARG A 34 1.00 -8.02 -13.20
CA ARG A 34 1.84 -7.05 -13.90
C ARG A 34 1.16 -6.57 -15.16
N GLY A 35 1.01 -5.26 -15.31
CA GLY A 35 0.42 -4.63 -16.48
C GLY A 35 -1.10 -4.76 -16.58
N CYS A 36 -1.81 -4.98 -15.47
CA CYS A 36 -3.27 -5.14 -15.44
C CYS A 36 -3.98 -4.07 -16.29
N ALA A 37 -4.85 -4.51 -17.20
CA ALA A 37 -5.54 -3.62 -18.14
C ALA A 37 -6.74 -2.89 -17.52
N SER A 38 -7.23 -3.34 -16.37
CA SER A 38 -8.35 -2.70 -15.68
C SER A 38 -7.96 -1.35 -15.08
N GLU A 39 -8.89 -0.40 -15.11
CA GLU A 39 -8.70 0.93 -14.52
C GLU A 39 -9.04 0.98 -13.03
N ASN A 40 -9.83 0.01 -12.55
CA ASN A 40 -10.22 -0.15 -11.16
C ASN A 40 -10.40 -1.62 -10.80
N LEU A 41 -10.76 -1.90 -9.54
CA LEU A 41 -10.84 -3.25 -8.97
C LEU A 41 -12.29 -3.76 -8.86
N LYS A 42 -13.28 -3.07 -9.45
CA LYS A 42 -14.71 -3.48 -9.37
C LYS A 42 -14.96 -4.89 -9.93
N GLY A 43 -14.21 -5.30 -10.95
CA GLY A 43 -14.30 -6.67 -11.48
C GLY A 43 -13.86 -7.74 -10.46
N MET A 44 -13.06 -7.36 -9.46
CA MET A 44 -12.39 -8.25 -8.52
C MET A 44 -13.14 -8.40 -7.19
N MET A 45 -14.35 -7.85 -7.08
CA MET A 45 -15.17 -7.92 -5.86
C MET A 45 -15.52 -9.36 -5.45
N ASP A 46 -15.50 -10.29 -6.39
CA ASP A 46 -15.75 -11.72 -6.16
C ASP A 46 -14.57 -12.46 -5.50
N TRP A 47 -13.40 -11.82 -5.36
CA TRP A 47 -12.26 -12.39 -4.63
C TRP A 47 -12.44 -12.22 -3.12
N ILE A 48 -13.51 -12.81 -2.60
CA ILE A 48 -13.94 -12.68 -1.20
C ILE A 48 -12.88 -13.20 -0.21
N ASP A 49 -12.07 -14.17 -0.64
CA ASP A 49 -11.00 -14.77 0.18
C ASP A 49 -9.63 -14.09 0.00
N LEU A 50 -9.54 -13.02 -0.80
CA LEU A 50 -8.27 -12.36 -1.11
C LEU A 50 -7.56 -11.89 0.16
N LYS A 51 -6.28 -12.24 0.28
CA LYS A 51 -5.39 -11.84 1.39
C LYS A 51 -4.24 -10.98 0.91
N HIS A 52 -3.64 -11.32 -0.23
CA HIS A 52 -2.46 -10.65 -0.74
C HIS A 52 -2.69 -10.21 -2.20
N LEU A 53 -2.54 -8.91 -2.46
CA LEU A 53 -2.65 -8.34 -3.79
C LEU A 53 -1.39 -7.53 -4.13
N TRP A 54 -0.73 -7.89 -5.21
CA TRP A 54 0.41 -7.15 -5.76
C TRP A 54 0.09 -6.67 -7.17
N LEU A 55 0.15 -5.36 -7.38
CA LEU A 55 -0.15 -4.72 -8.65
C LEU A 55 1.08 -3.97 -9.14
N HIS A 56 1.57 -4.32 -10.33
CA HIS A 56 2.74 -3.72 -10.93
C HIS A 56 2.42 -3.06 -12.28
N GLY A 57 2.54 -1.74 -12.37
CA GLY A 57 2.21 -0.99 -13.58
C GLY A 57 0.74 -1.12 -13.98
N GLY A 58 0.47 -1.08 -15.29
CA GLY A 58 -0.89 -1.22 -15.82
C GLY A 58 -1.68 0.09 -15.84
N LYS A 59 -3.00 -0.04 -15.98
CA LYS A 59 -3.94 1.07 -16.23
C LYS A 59 -4.73 1.51 -15.00
N ILE A 60 -4.48 0.91 -13.83
CA ILE A 60 -5.20 1.20 -12.60
C ILE A 60 -5.07 2.69 -12.24
N THR A 61 -6.21 3.33 -12.03
CA THR A 61 -6.34 4.74 -11.61
C THR A 61 -7.02 4.87 -10.24
N SER A 62 -7.76 3.84 -9.81
CA SER A 62 -8.51 3.82 -8.56
C SER A 62 -8.51 2.42 -7.92
N LEU A 63 -8.50 2.39 -6.58
CA LEU A 63 -8.68 1.15 -5.80
C LEU A 63 -10.15 0.80 -5.55
N ALA A 64 -11.10 1.51 -6.17
CA ALA A 64 -12.52 1.22 -6.04
C ALA A 64 -12.83 -0.25 -6.39
N GLY A 65 -13.51 -0.95 -5.48
CA GLY A 65 -13.85 -2.37 -5.62
C GLY A 65 -12.81 -3.33 -5.04
N ILE A 66 -11.78 -2.84 -4.34
CA ILE A 66 -10.85 -3.72 -3.63
C ILE A 66 -11.58 -4.56 -2.58
N PRO A 67 -11.32 -5.88 -2.49
CA PRO A 67 -11.89 -6.71 -1.43
C PRO A 67 -11.43 -6.24 -0.03
N THR A 68 -12.39 -6.07 0.89
CA THR A 68 -12.12 -5.58 2.26
C THR A 68 -11.39 -6.61 3.13
N THR A 69 -11.35 -7.88 2.71
CA THR A 69 -10.69 -9.00 3.39
C THR A 69 -9.17 -9.01 3.23
N ILE A 70 -8.64 -8.12 2.38
CA ILE A 70 -7.21 -8.03 2.09
C ILE A 70 -6.38 -7.74 3.34
N LYS A 71 -5.23 -8.42 3.43
CA LYS A 71 -4.25 -8.32 4.52
C LYS A 71 -2.97 -7.61 4.07
N SER A 72 -2.63 -7.70 2.79
CA SER A 72 -1.44 -7.04 2.23
C SER A 72 -1.73 -6.51 0.84
N LEU A 73 -1.39 -5.25 0.62
CA LEU A 73 -1.44 -4.60 -0.68
C LEU A 73 -0.06 -4.05 -1.05
N ARG A 74 0.42 -4.41 -2.24
CA ARG A 74 1.57 -3.75 -2.87
C ARG A 74 1.17 -3.09 -4.18
N LEU A 75 1.46 -1.81 -4.31
CA LEU A 75 1.33 -1.05 -5.53
C LEU A 75 2.74 -0.66 -6.01
N THR A 76 3.10 -1.01 -7.23
CA THR A 76 4.44 -0.72 -7.76
C THR A 76 4.36 -0.12 -9.14
N ARG A 77 4.95 1.07 -9.32
CA ARG A 77 5.10 1.75 -10.62
C ARG A 77 3.77 1.92 -11.37
N ILE A 78 2.66 2.12 -10.66
CA ILE A 78 1.35 2.36 -11.27
C ILE A 78 1.30 3.85 -11.68
N PRO A 79 1.32 4.17 -12.99
CA PRO A 79 1.60 5.52 -13.45
C PRO A 79 0.43 6.50 -13.27
N ASN A 80 -0.79 5.99 -13.07
CA ASN A 80 -2.01 6.80 -13.11
C ASN A 80 -2.84 6.77 -11.82
N ILE A 81 -2.48 5.98 -10.83
CA ILE A 81 -3.14 5.99 -9.52
C ILE A 81 -2.78 7.28 -8.77
N ARG A 82 -3.78 7.96 -8.21
CA ARG A 82 -3.61 9.26 -7.54
C ARG A 82 -3.99 9.25 -6.06
N SER A 83 -4.76 8.26 -5.63
CA SER A 83 -5.37 8.23 -4.30
C SER A 83 -5.46 6.80 -3.78
N LEU A 84 -5.59 6.66 -2.46
CA LEU A 84 -5.82 5.43 -1.73
C LEU A 84 -7.28 5.26 -1.27
N ASP A 85 -8.23 6.12 -1.69
CA ASP A 85 -9.63 6.19 -1.20
C ASP A 85 -10.43 4.87 -1.19
N GLY A 86 -10.02 3.85 -1.95
CA GLY A 86 -10.63 2.52 -1.89
C GLY A 86 -10.31 1.72 -0.60
N LEU A 87 -9.32 2.14 0.19
CA LEU A 87 -8.85 1.43 1.38
C LEU A 87 -9.60 1.79 2.66
N SER A 88 -10.50 2.77 2.62
CA SER A 88 -11.25 3.26 3.79
C SER A 88 -12.12 2.19 4.48
N SER A 89 -12.43 1.09 3.79
CA SER A 89 -13.16 -0.06 4.33
C SER A 89 -12.27 -1.28 4.65
N CYS A 90 -10.95 -1.18 4.43
CA CYS A 90 -9.98 -2.24 4.64
C CYS A 90 -9.39 -2.18 6.06
N SER A 91 -10.23 -2.21 7.10
CA SER A 91 -9.80 -2.19 8.51
C SER A 91 -8.93 -3.38 8.91
N SER A 92 -8.91 -4.42 8.08
CA SER A 92 -8.19 -5.66 8.28
C SER A 92 -6.80 -5.71 7.61
N LEU A 93 -6.43 -4.65 6.88
CA LEU A 93 -5.14 -4.49 6.18
C LEU A 93 -4.00 -4.38 7.19
N LEU A 94 -2.96 -5.20 7.02
CA LEU A 94 -1.80 -5.29 7.91
C LEU A 94 -0.53 -4.71 7.29
N ASP A 95 -0.37 -4.85 5.97
CA ASP A 95 0.81 -4.41 5.22
C ASP A 95 0.40 -3.61 3.98
N LEU A 96 0.80 -2.34 3.93
CA LEU A 96 0.62 -1.49 2.76
C LEU A 96 1.98 -1.02 2.25
N ARG A 97 2.27 -1.33 0.99
CA ARG A 97 3.48 -0.85 0.30
C ARG A 97 3.13 -0.17 -1.01
N VAL A 98 3.65 1.04 -1.19
CA VAL A 98 3.50 1.83 -2.40
C VAL A 98 4.90 2.24 -2.86
N ASP A 99 5.27 1.82 -4.06
CA ASP A 99 6.59 2.07 -4.64
C ASP A 99 6.43 2.73 -6.01
N SER A 100 7.03 3.91 -6.17
CA SER A 100 7.15 4.62 -7.44
C SER A 100 5.80 4.94 -8.11
N CYS A 101 4.72 5.00 -7.33
CA CYS A 101 3.41 5.49 -7.74
C CYS A 101 3.37 7.03 -7.61
N LYS A 102 4.15 7.72 -8.43
CA LYS A 102 4.53 9.15 -8.27
C LYS A 102 3.38 10.16 -8.20
N LYS A 103 2.16 9.77 -8.57
CA LYS A 103 0.98 10.64 -8.51
C LYS A 103 0.19 10.52 -7.21
N ILE A 104 0.55 9.58 -6.33
CA ILE A 104 0.06 9.55 -4.94
C ILE A 104 0.86 10.58 -4.15
N ILE A 105 0.17 11.63 -3.72
CA ILE A 105 0.75 12.76 -2.97
C ILE A 105 0.23 12.86 -1.54
N SER A 106 -0.78 12.06 -1.19
CA SER A 106 -1.39 12.02 0.13
C SER A 106 -1.63 10.58 0.54
N LEU A 107 -1.66 10.37 1.86
CA LEU A 107 -2.06 9.11 2.47
C LEU A 107 -3.57 9.04 2.74
N ASN A 108 -4.36 10.03 2.31
CA ASN A 108 -5.81 9.99 2.48
C ASN A 108 -6.40 8.69 1.90
N GLY A 109 -7.34 8.11 2.64
CA GLY A 109 -7.98 6.83 2.33
C GLY A 109 -7.51 5.65 3.19
N ILE A 110 -6.45 5.79 4.00
CA ILE A 110 -5.96 4.73 4.90
C ILE A 110 -6.22 4.98 6.39
N GLU A 111 -6.92 6.05 6.75
CA GLU A 111 -7.19 6.48 8.13
C GLU A 111 -7.92 5.40 8.95
N ASN A 112 -8.71 4.57 8.27
CA ASN A 112 -9.49 3.49 8.88
C ASN A 112 -8.78 2.12 8.82
N CYS A 113 -7.56 2.04 8.28
CA CYS A 113 -6.75 0.82 8.29
C CYS A 113 -6.13 0.58 9.68
N ILE A 114 -6.96 0.50 10.72
CA ILE A 114 -6.53 0.47 12.14
C ILE A 114 -5.63 -0.71 12.52
N ALA A 115 -5.66 -1.80 11.74
CA ALA A 115 -4.79 -2.96 11.92
C ALA A 115 -3.43 -2.83 11.20
N LEU A 116 -3.18 -1.72 10.50
CA LEU A 116 -1.98 -1.54 9.69
C LEU A 116 -0.75 -1.53 10.58
N ASN A 117 0.15 -2.47 10.30
CA ASN A 117 1.37 -2.71 11.07
C ASN A 117 2.62 -2.31 10.30
N ILE A 118 2.59 -2.48 8.97
CA ILE A 118 3.69 -2.15 8.06
C ILE A 118 3.21 -1.10 7.04
N LEU A 119 3.92 0.02 6.98
CA LEU A 119 3.72 1.08 6.00
C LEU A 119 5.03 1.36 5.26
N SER A 120 5.03 1.17 3.95
CA SER A 120 6.20 1.44 3.11
C SER A 120 5.84 2.33 1.93
N MET A 121 6.45 3.52 1.86
CA MET A 121 6.22 4.56 0.86
C MET A 121 7.54 4.93 0.20
N ILE A 122 7.77 4.42 -1.01
CA ILE A 122 9.06 4.53 -1.71
C ILE A 122 8.90 5.37 -2.98
N GLY A 123 9.74 6.40 -3.12
CA GLY A 123 9.77 7.28 -4.30
C GLY A 123 8.50 8.09 -4.50
N LEU A 124 7.89 8.56 -3.41
CA LEU A 124 6.68 9.40 -3.43
C LEU A 124 6.97 10.85 -3.05
N LYS A 125 6.03 11.76 -3.29
CA LYS A 125 6.09 13.13 -2.78
C LYS A 125 4.83 13.39 -1.95
N LEU A 126 4.92 13.10 -0.65
CA LEU A 126 3.82 13.19 0.28
C LEU A 126 3.72 14.61 0.85
N GLU A 127 2.52 15.16 0.85
CA GLU A 127 2.23 16.46 1.47
C GLU A 127 2.33 16.37 2.99
N SER A 128 1.68 15.36 3.58
CA SER A 128 1.59 15.20 5.02
C SER A 128 1.49 13.73 5.44
N LEU A 129 1.82 13.47 6.71
CA LEU A 129 1.60 12.19 7.39
C LEU A 129 0.35 12.20 8.30
N GLU A 130 -0.41 13.29 8.37
CA GLU A 130 -1.62 13.36 9.22
C GLU A 130 -2.58 12.17 9.11
N PRO A 131 -2.83 11.58 7.90
CA PRO A 131 -3.75 10.45 7.78
C PRO A 131 -3.34 9.20 8.58
N ILE A 132 -2.08 9.08 8.99
CA ILE A 132 -1.60 7.94 9.79
C ILE A 132 -1.57 8.21 11.30
N ARG A 133 -1.94 9.41 11.76
CA ARG A 133 -1.83 9.82 13.18
C ARG A 133 -2.52 8.89 14.17
N ASN A 134 -3.63 8.26 13.76
CA ASN A 134 -4.41 7.36 14.61
C ASN A 134 -4.15 5.87 14.33
N LEU A 135 -3.19 5.53 13.46
CA LEU A 135 -2.86 4.15 13.13
C LEU A 135 -1.89 3.56 14.16
N ASN A 136 -2.41 3.39 15.37
CA ASN A 136 -1.63 3.02 16.56
C ASN A 136 -1.01 1.61 16.52
N SER A 137 -1.38 0.80 15.53
CA SER A 137 -0.82 -0.54 15.30
C SER A 137 0.48 -0.54 14.47
N LEU A 138 0.89 0.62 13.94
CA LEU A 138 2.09 0.74 13.11
C LEU A 138 3.35 0.46 13.93
N GLU A 139 4.09 -0.57 13.51
CA GLU A 139 5.39 -0.93 14.08
C GLU A 139 6.55 -0.62 13.14
N TYR A 140 6.32 -0.76 11.82
CA TYR A 140 7.36 -0.63 10.80
C TYR A 140 6.97 0.41 9.76
N VAL A 141 7.71 1.52 9.71
CA VAL A 141 7.44 2.62 8.78
C VAL A 141 8.69 2.90 7.94
N VAL A 142 8.53 2.89 6.61
CA VAL A 142 9.61 3.09 5.66
C VAL A 142 9.25 4.17 4.65
N PHE A 143 9.99 5.27 4.68
CA PHE A 143 10.03 6.32 3.67
C PHE A 143 11.42 6.34 3.04
N ALA A 144 11.55 5.91 1.78
CA ALA A 144 12.84 5.72 1.12
C ALA A 144 12.80 6.02 -0.39
N GLY A 145 13.92 5.86 -1.09
CA GLY A 145 13.96 5.93 -2.56
C GLY A 145 13.57 7.29 -3.13
N ASN A 146 14.06 8.37 -2.52
CA ASN A 146 13.70 9.76 -2.84
C ASN A 146 12.27 10.14 -2.46
N THR A 147 11.65 9.43 -1.51
CA THR A 147 10.43 9.92 -0.88
C THR A 147 10.69 11.28 -0.23
N LEU A 148 9.81 12.24 -0.50
CA LEU A 148 9.79 13.58 0.11
C LEU A 148 8.51 13.72 0.93
N ILE A 149 8.64 14.30 2.12
CA ILE A 149 7.53 14.57 3.05
C ILE A 149 7.58 16.07 3.36
N LEU A 150 6.55 16.83 2.95
CA LEU A 150 6.60 18.30 2.98
C LEU A 150 6.36 18.86 4.39
N ASP A 151 5.35 18.36 5.10
CA ASP A 151 4.97 18.86 6.43
C ASP A 151 5.77 18.24 7.59
N GLY A 152 6.86 17.53 7.28
CA GLY A 152 7.68 16.86 8.29
C GLY A 152 7.10 15.53 8.77
N VAL A 153 7.61 15.04 9.90
CA VAL A 153 7.43 13.66 10.37
C VAL A 153 7.04 13.57 11.85
N ASP A 154 6.58 14.68 12.42
CA ASP A 154 6.17 14.79 13.82
C ASP A 154 5.08 13.79 14.21
N VAL A 155 4.20 13.43 13.27
CA VAL A 155 3.20 12.36 13.43
C VAL A 155 3.84 11.06 13.92
N LEU A 156 5.06 10.72 13.46
CA LEU A 156 5.74 9.48 13.84
C LEU A 156 6.10 9.44 15.34
N TYR A 157 6.32 10.59 15.97
CA TYR A 157 6.62 10.69 17.40
C TYR A 157 5.44 10.24 18.27
N SER A 158 4.22 10.36 17.74
CA SER A 158 2.98 10.03 18.45
C SER A 158 2.52 8.58 18.30
N LEU A 159 3.17 7.77 17.45
CA LEU A 159 2.77 6.40 17.20
C LEU A 159 3.27 5.46 18.32
N PRO A 160 2.39 4.88 19.14
CA PRO A 160 2.77 4.27 20.41
C PRO A 160 3.51 2.92 20.28
N LEU A 161 3.35 2.23 19.15
CA LEU A 161 3.96 0.91 18.91
C LEU A 161 5.11 0.95 17.89
N LEU A 162 5.57 2.14 17.51
CA LEU A 162 6.58 2.28 16.46
C LEU A 162 7.92 1.69 16.91
N ARG A 163 8.43 0.69 16.17
CA ARG A 163 9.66 -0.06 16.49
C ARG A 163 10.79 0.25 15.52
N ASP A 164 10.48 0.35 14.24
CA ASP A 164 11.49 0.57 13.21
C ASP A 164 11.01 1.64 12.22
N VAL A 165 11.85 2.65 12.05
CA VAL A 165 11.59 3.79 11.17
C VAL A 165 12.75 3.98 10.23
N ILE A 166 12.45 4.00 8.94
CA ILE A 166 13.36 4.47 7.90
C ILE A 166 12.80 5.76 7.33
N VAL A 167 13.56 6.85 7.40
CA VAL A 167 13.14 8.18 6.94
C VAL A 167 14.22 8.82 6.08
N PRO A 168 13.84 9.66 5.11
CA PRO A 168 14.81 10.34 4.27
C PRO A 168 15.53 11.45 5.05
N LYS A 169 16.78 11.74 4.66
CA LYS A 169 17.65 12.73 5.34
C LYS A 169 17.04 14.13 5.51
N HIS A 170 16.15 14.53 4.62
CA HIS A 170 15.58 15.89 4.60
C HIS A 170 14.30 16.06 5.43
N SER A 171 13.93 15.08 6.27
CA SER A 171 12.67 15.08 7.02
C SER A 171 12.59 15.98 8.26
N ASN A 172 13.57 16.86 8.53
CA ASN A 172 13.64 17.71 9.74
C ASN A 172 13.26 16.93 11.02
N LEU A 173 14.08 15.94 11.35
CA LEU A 173 13.84 14.98 12.43
C LEU A 173 14.39 15.48 13.78
N ASP A 174 13.61 15.32 14.84
CA ASP A 174 14.09 15.37 16.22
C ASP A 174 14.12 13.94 16.76
N LEU A 175 15.32 13.36 16.83
CA LEU A 175 15.50 11.98 17.27
C LEU A 175 15.09 11.76 18.74
N SER A 176 15.04 12.82 19.55
CA SER A 176 14.66 12.73 20.97
C SER A 176 13.15 12.54 21.20
N GLN A 177 12.33 12.77 20.16
CA GLN A 177 10.87 12.67 20.23
C GLN A 177 10.35 11.27 19.87
N PHE A 178 11.18 10.38 19.33
CA PHE A 178 10.74 9.03 19.01
C PHE A 178 10.44 8.20 20.27
N PRO A 179 9.49 7.24 20.20
CA PRO A 179 9.22 6.33 21.29
C PRO A 179 10.48 5.58 21.75
N GLU A 180 10.55 5.29 23.06
CA GLU A 180 11.65 4.52 23.63
C GLU A 180 11.80 3.16 22.94
N GLY A 181 13.03 2.79 22.58
CA GLY A 181 13.32 1.53 21.87
C GLY A 181 13.06 1.56 20.36
N CYS A 182 12.59 2.67 19.79
CA CYS A 182 12.42 2.83 18.35
C CYS A 182 13.78 2.93 17.64
N ASN A 183 14.04 2.02 16.70
CA ASN A 183 15.19 2.06 15.82
C ASN A 183 14.94 3.05 14.68
N VAL A 184 15.71 4.13 14.63
CA VAL A 184 15.60 5.15 13.57
C VAL A 184 16.79 5.07 12.63
N ARG A 185 16.52 4.85 11.33
CA ARG A 185 17.52 4.88 10.25
C ARG A 185 17.21 6.02 9.30
N VAL A 186 18.16 6.94 9.18
CA VAL A 186 18.10 8.03 8.21
C VAL A 186 18.81 7.61 6.92
N VAL A 187 18.12 7.68 5.78
CA VAL A 187 18.67 7.29 4.47
C VAL A 187 18.84 8.50 3.54
N GLY A 188 19.97 8.53 2.82
CA GLY A 188 20.23 9.53 1.77
C GLY A 188 19.59 9.16 0.44
N SER A 189 19.34 10.17 -0.40
CA SER A 189 19.02 10.00 -1.82
C SER A 189 20.26 9.50 -2.56
N ARG A 190 20.18 8.31 -3.18
CA ARG A 190 21.15 7.86 -4.18
C ARG A 190 20.75 8.39 -5.55
#